data_AF-R7QBT0-F1
#
_entry.id   AF-R7QBT0-F1
#
_cell.length_a   1.000
_cell.length_b   1.000
_cell.length_c   1.000
_cell.angle_alpha   90.00
_cell.angle_beta   90.00
_cell.angle_gamma   90.00
#
_symmetry.space_group_name_H-M   'P 1'
#
loop_
_entity.id
_entity.type
_entity.pdbx_description
1 polymer ?
#
loop_
_entity_poly.entity_id
_entity_poly.type
_entity_poly.pdbx_seq_one_letter_code
_entity_poly.pdbx_strand_id
1 'polypeptide(L)'
;MYFVSLFQTAAIMADSQLSRYDLHHAHMYFDSSRGILGLLFHAREYPSFDEHEFPFNLGYCQQMSTLAIENEKDMDCRTVLLTFGGNCLVLLDGPDRAPFGTIYESEFGRAVADIYYFESRFGSKDEGLNRGLHVVPYV
;
A
#
# COMPACT_ATOMS: atom_id res chain seq x y z
N MET A 1 3.94 10.34 -16.74
CA MET A 1 3.92 10.47 -15.26
C MET A 1 5.11 9.70 -14.73
N TYR A 2 6.03 10.32 -14.01
CA TYR A 2 7.12 9.58 -13.36
C TYR A 2 6.51 8.80 -12.19
N PHE A 3 6.87 7.53 -11.96
CA PHE A 3 6.27 6.75 -10.87
C PHE A 3 6.42 7.45 -9.50
N VAL A 4 7.50 8.20 -9.28
CA VAL A 4 7.66 9.07 -8.10
C VAL A 4 6.49 10.05 -7.95
N SER A 5 6.08 10.71 -9.03
CA SER A 5 4.95 11.65 -8.98
C SER A 5 3.64 10.93 -8.70
N LEU A 6 3.49 9.67 -9.11
CA LEU A 6 2.32 8.84 -8.78
C LEU A 6 2.26 8.57 -7.26
N PHE A 7 3.35 8.11 -6.65
CA PHE A 7 3.41 7.90 -5.21
C PHE A 7 3.18 9.20 -4.44
N GLN A 8 3.71 10.33 -4.91
CA GLN A 8 3.45 11.65 -4.32
C GLN A 8 1.99 12.08 -4.43
N THR A 9 1.35 11.89 -5.59
CA THR A 9 -0.07 12.20 -5.77
C THR A 9 -0.95 11.31 -4.90
N ALA A 10 -0.66 10.00 -4.84
CA ALA A 10 -1.36 9.09 -3.94
C ALA A 10 -1.21 9.52 -2.47
N ALA A 11 -0.01 9.93 -2.06
CA ALA A 11 0.25 10.40 -0.71
C ALA A 11 -0.64 11.60 -0.35
N ILE A 12 -0.65 12.61 -1.22
CA ILE A 12 -1.47 13.82 -1.07
C ILE A 12 -2.97 13.48 -1.02
N MET A 13 -3.43 12.56 -1.86
CA MET A 13 -4.84 12.16 -1.90
C MET A 13 -5.30 11.43 -0.63
N ALA A 14 -4.43 10.65 -0.01
CA ALA A 14 -4.73 9.90 1.21
C ALA A 14 -4.45 10.67 2.51
N ASP A 15 -4.07 11.96 2.41
CA ASP A 15 -3.56 12.77 3.51
C ASP A 15 -2.45 12.06 4.30
N SER A 16 -1.46 11.59 3.55
CA SER A 16 -0.32 10.83 4.06
C SER A 16 0.99 11.45 3.60
N GLN A 17 2.07 11.13 4.32
CA GLN A 17 3.39 11.60 3.96
C GLN A 17 4.12 10.53 3.14
N LEU A 18 5.16 10.90 2.40
CA LEU A 18 6.09 9.90 1.86
C LEU A 18 7.23 9.75 2.84
N SER A 19 7.07 8.84 3.78
CA SER A 19 8.14 8.44 4.68
C SER A 19 8.49 6.96 4.50
N ARG A 20 9.49 6.51 5.25
CA ARG A 20 9.78 5.07 5.39
C ARG A 20 8.68 4.30 6.14
N TYR A 21 7.49 4.85 6.34
CA TYR A 21 6.38 4.21 7.04
C TYR A 21 5.06 4.25 6.26
N ASP A 22 4.86 5.25 5.40
CA ASP A 22 3.52 5.55 4.85
C ASP A 22 3.23 4.94 3.47
N LEU A 23 4.25 4.78 2.61
CA LEU A 23 4.10 4.33 1.22
C LEU A 23 5.35 3.59 0.76
N HIS A 24 5.35 2.27 0.87
CA HIS A 24 6.43 1.40 0.37
C HIS A 24 6.09 0.61 -0.84
N HIS A 25 4.81 0.25 -0.99
CA HIS A 25 4.42 -0.68 -2.01
C HIS A 25 3.07 -0.36 -2.63
N ALA A 26 2.87 -0.91 -3.82
CA ALA A 26 1.57 -1.04 -4.45
C ALA A 26 1.41 -2.47 -4.92
N HIS A 27 0.22 -3.01 -4.74
CA HIS A 27 -0.15 -4.31 -5.28
C HIS A 27 -0.64 -4.14 -6.71
N MET A 28 0.02 -4.80 -7.65
CA MET A 28 -0.40 -4.84 -9.03
C MET A 28 -1.41 -5.97 -9.22
N TYR A 29 -2.54 -5.65 -9.85
CA TYR A 29 -3.54 -6.63 -10.23
C TYR A 29 -3.89 -6.53 -11.72
N PHE A 30 -4.37 -7.64 -12.27
CA PHE A 30 -4.88 -7.72 -13.63
C PHE A 30 -6.30 -8.28 -13.65
N ASP A 31 -7.24 -7.49 -14.17
CA ASP A 31 -8.59 -7.93 -14.50
C ASP A 31 -8.62 -8.43 -15.95
N SER A 32 -8.57 -9.76 -16.13
CA SER A 32 -8.60 -10.38 -17.44
C SER A 32 -9.92 -10.23 -18.19
N SER A 33 -11.03 -9.98 -17.47
CA SER A 33 -12.34 -9.83 -18.09
C SER A 33 -12.50 -8.46 -18.77
N ARG A 34 -11.81 -7.45 -18.25
CA ARG A 34 -11.83 -6.07 -18.77
C ARG A 34 -10.54 -5.67 -19.47
N GLY A 35 -9.48 -6.48 -19.36
CA GLY A 35 -8.14 -6.15 -19.86
C GLY A 35 -7.50 -4.97 -19.13
N ILE A 36 -7.84 -4.76 -17.85
CA ILE A 36 -7.37 -3.63 -17.05
C ILE A 36 -6.21 -4.08 -16.17
N LEU A 37 -5.10 -3.35 -16.24
CA LEU A 37 -4.02 -3.42 -15.25
C LEU A 37 -4.24 -2.30 -14.24
N GLY A 38 -4.14 -2.59 -12.95
CA GLY A 38 -4.26 -1.57 -11.92
C GLY A 38 -3.25 -1.75 -10.80
N LEU A 39 -3.07 -0.67 -10.02
CA LEU A 39 -2.26 -0.62 -8.82
C LEU A 39 -3.13 -0.23 -7.65
N LEU A 40 -3.02 -0.99 -6.57
CA LEU A 40 -3.61 -0.70 -5.28
C LEU A 40 -2.51 -0.22 -4.34
N PHE A 41 -2.63 0.98 -3.81
CA PHE A 41 -1.70 1.55 -2.84
C PHE A 41 -2.32 1.49 -1.45
N HIS A 42 -1.53 1.04 -0.48
CA HIS A 42 -1.79 1.28 0.94
C HIS A 42 -1.00 2.52 1.34
N ALA A 43 -1.72 3.60 1.63
CA ALA A 43 -1.17 4.94 1.75
C ALA A 43 -1.03 5.43 3.20
N ARG A 44 -1.17 4.57 4.20
CA ARG A 44 -0.95 4.93 5.61
C ARG A 44 -0.06 3.92 6.30
N GLU A 45 0.76 4.42 7.22
CA GLU A 45 1.54 3.61 8.15
C GLU A 45 0.63 2.64 8.92
N TYR A 46 1.14 1.44 9.19
CA TYR A 46 0.48 0.47 10.07
C TYR A 46 1.20 0.42 11.42
N PRO A 47 0.46 0.27 12.55
CA PRO A 47 1.07 0.10 13.86
C PRO A 47 2.01 -1.09 13.90
N SER A 48 3.01 -1.02 14.77
CA SER A 48 3.87 -2.15 15.04
C SER A 48 3.05 -3.38 15.44
N PHE A 49 3.54 -4.57 15.08
CA PHE A 49 2.93 -5.81 15.54
C PHE A 49 2.82 -5.79 17.07
N ASP A 50 1.60 -5.95 17.55
CA ASP A 50 1.30 -6.14 18.97
C ASP A 50 0.23 -7.22 19.08
N GLU A 51 0.47 -8.23 19.91
CA GLU A 51 -0.44 -9.37 20.03
C GLU A 51 -1.82 -9.02 20.60
N HIS A 52 -1.96 -7.84 21.21
CA HIS A 52 -3.19 -7.37 21.86
C HIS A 52 -3.83 -6.20 21.12
N GLU A 53 -3.04 -5.25 20.62
CA GLU A 53 -3.51 -4.01 19.99
C GLU A 53 -3.57 -4.11 18.45
N PHE A 54 -2.61 -4.81 17.82
CA PHE A 54 -2.54 -4.93 16.36
C PHE A 54 -1.90 -6.27 15.94
N PRO A 55 -2.62 -7.41 16.02
CA PRO A 55 -2.06 -8.75 15.85
C PRO A 55 -1.91 -9.15 14.36
N PHE A 56 -1.65 -8.18 13.48
CA PHE A 56 -1.46 -8.40 12.06
C PHE A 56 0.03 -8.32 11.75
N ASN A 57 0.61 -9.38 11.20
CA ASN A 57 2.01 -9.38 10.80
C ASN A 57 2.16 -8.90 9.36
N LEU A 58 2.41 -7.61 9.18
CA LEU A 58 2.62 -6.96 7.88
C LEU A 58 4.11 -6.83 7.51
N GLY A 59 4.98 -7.56 8.21
CA GLY A 59 6.42 -7.58 7.94
C GLY A 59 7.08 -6.22 8.12
N TYR A 60 7.89 -5.82 7.14
CA TYR A 60 8.70 -4.60 7.21
C TYR A 60 7.87 -3.31 7.33
N CYS A 61 6.69 -3.28 6.73
CA CYS A 61 5.86 -2.07 6.64
C CYS A 61 5.38 -1.52 7.99
N GLN A 62 5.45 -2.32 9.05
CA GLN A 62 5.03 -1.93 10.39
C GLN A 62 6.18 -1.93 11.42
N GLN A 63 7.40 -2.26 11.02
CA GLN A 63 8.50 -2.38 11.99
C GLN A 63 8.91 -1.03 12.56
N MET A 64 8.91 -0.95 13.89
CA MET A 64 9.20 0.26 14.66
C MET A 64 8.22 1.41 14.39
N SER A 65 7.04 1.10 13.84
CA SER A 65 5.98 2.08 13.76
C SER A 65 5.60 2.54 15.17
N THR A 66 5.54 3.85 15.35
CA THR A 66 5.05 4.49 16.59
C THR A 66 3.60 4.91 16.48
N LEU A 67 2.91 4.53 15.39
CA LEU A 67 1.52 4.87 15.17
C LEU A 67 0.66 4.15 16.22
N ALA A 68 -0.05 4.91 17.03
CA ALA A 68 -1.12 4.42 17.88
C ALA A 68 -2.45 4.66 17.14
N ILE A 69 -3.25 3.61 17.00
CA ILE A 69 -4.62 3.73 16.49
C ILE A 69 -5.55 3.93 17.68
N GLU A 70 -6.21 5.08 17.75
CA GLU A 70 -7.19 5.36 18.81
C GLU A 70 -8.57 4.81 18.44
N ASN A 71 -8.90 4.81 17.14
CA ASN A 71 -10.14 4.24 16.62
C ASN A 71 -9.97 3.71 15.18
N GLU A 72 -10.83 2.78 14.76
CA GLU A 72 -10.74 2.17 13.41
C GLU A 72 -10.82 3.19 12.25
N LYS A 73 -11.48 4.33 12.44
CA LYS A 73 -11.60 5.38 11.41
C LYS A 73 -10.31 6.16 11.19
N ASP A 74 -9.34 6.07 12.10
CA ASP A 74 -7.99 6.61 11.88
C ASP A 74 -7.32 5.95 10.66
N MET A 75 -7.84 4.80 10.23
CA MET A 75 -7.37 4.07 9.06
C MET A 75 -8.21 4.28 7.79
N ASP A 76 -9.28 5.09 7.84
CA ASP A 76 -10.10 5.41 6.66
C ASP A 76 -9.26 6.10 5.57
N CYS A 77 -9.75 6.08 4.31
CA CYS A 77 -9.10 6.76 3.20
C CYS A 77 -7.64 6.34 2.95
N ARG A 78 -7.26 5.10 3.25
CA ARG A 78 -5.89 4.62 3.06
C ARG A 78 -5.65 3.86 1.76
N THR A 79 -6.69 3.55 1.01
CA THR A 79 -6.56 2.77 -0.22
C THR A 79 -6.67 3.71 -1.41
N VAL A 80 -5.62 3.78 -2.22
CA VAL A 80 -5.66 4.50 -3.50
C VAL A 80 -5.62 3.49 -4.63
N LEU A 81 -6.54 3.60 -5.59
CA LEU A 81 -6.61 2.74 -6.77
C LEU A 81 -6.22 3.53 -8.00
N LEU A 82 -5.20 3.07 -8.74
CA LEU A 82 -4.89 3.52 -10.09
C LEU A 82 -5.26 2.45 -11.10
N THR A 83 -6.00 2.83 -12.14
CA THR A 83 -6.32 1.92 -13.27
C THR A 83 -5.70 2.41 -14.57
N PHE A 84 -4.90 1.57 -15.21
CA PHE A 84 -4.37 1.81 -16.55
C PHE A 84 -5.40 1.37 -17.59
N GLY A 85 -5.80 2.29 -18.47
CA GLY A 85 -6.88 2.10 -19.44
C GLY A 85 -8.08 3.02 -19.19
N GLY A 86 -8.36 3.34 -17.92
CA GLY A 86 -9.33 4.37 -17.53
C GLY A 86 -8.71 5.72 -17.13
N ASN A 87 -7.39 5.76 -16.89
CA ASN A 87 -6.65 6.93 -16.36
C ASN A 87 -7.31 7.53 -15.11
N CYS A 88 -7.80 6.66 -14.22
CA CYS A 88 -8.50 7.08 -13.01
C CYS A 88 -7.66 6.76 -11.77
N LEU A 89 -7.56 7.75 -10.87
CA LEU A 89 -6.99 7.62 -9.54
C LEU A 89 -8.12 7.87 -8.54
N VAL A 90 -8.42 6.88 -7.70
CA VAL A 90 -9.59 6.89 -6.79
C VAL A 90 -9.13 6.60 -5.38
N LEU A 91 -9.64 7.38 -4.42
CA LEU A 91 -9.52 7.09 -3.00
C LEU A 91 -10.69 6.19 -2.58
N LEU A 92 -10.39 5.08 -1.92
CA LEU A 92 -11.36 4.08 -1.52
C LEU A 92 -11.36 3.92 0.00
N ASP A 93 -12.56 3.93 0.57
CA ASP A 93 -12.82 3.42 1.90
C ASP A 93 -13.17 1.94 1.80
N GLY A 94 -12.52 1.12 2.61
CA GLY A 94 -12.82 -0.31 2.62
C GLY A 94 -14.10 -0.62 3.37
N PRO A 95 -14.66 -1.81 3.13
CA PRO A 95 -15.90 -2.21 3.78
C PRO A 95 -15.67 -2.47 5.28
N ASP A 96 -16.63 -2.10 6.13
CA ASP A 96 -16.63 -2.27 7.62
C ASP A 96 -16.34 -3.70 8.11
N ARG A 97 -16.34 -4.69 7.21
CA ARG A 97 -16.14 -6.11 7.51
C ARG A 97 -14.66 -6.56 7.47
N ALA A 98 -13.78 -5.76 6.87
CA ALA A 98 -12.35 -6.07 6.85
C ALA A 98 -11.66 -5.42 8.05
N PRO A 99 -10.62 -6.03 8.65
CA PRO A 99 -9.84 -5.38 9.71
C PRO A 99 -9.39 -4.00 9.25
N PHE A 100 -9.77 -2.98 10.04
CA PHE A 100 -9.54 -1.57 9.74
C PHE A 100 -10.13 -1.10 8.40
N GLY A 101 -10.95 -1.86 7.67
CA GLY A 101 -11.36 -1.52 6.30
C GLY A 101 -10.28 -1.75 5.24
N THR A 102 -9.47 -2.81 5.35
CA THR A 102 -8.44 -3.11 4.33
C THR A 102 -9.11 -3.65 3.07
N ILE A 103 -8.79 -3.06 1.93
CA ILE A 103 -9.16 -3.59 0.61
C ILE A 103 -7.97 -4.39 0.08
N TYR A 104 -8.21 -5.59 -0.43
CA TYR A 104 -7.17 -6.40 -1.06
C TYR A 104 -7.21 -6.28 -2.59
N GLU A 105 -6.07 -6.36 -3.24
CA GLU A 105 -5.95 -6.32 -4.70
C GLU A 105 -6.71 -7.46 -5.39
N SER A 106 -6.86 -8.59 -4.68
CA SER A 106 -7.66 -9.73 -5.11
C SER A 106 -9.14 -9.40 -5.29
N GLU A 107 -9.63 -8.31 -4.70
CA GLU A 107 -11.00 -7.83 -4.90
C GLU A 107 -11.21 -7.21 -6.29
N PHE A 108 -10.14 -6.80 -6.96
CA PHE A 108 -10.20 -6.20 -8.30
C PHE A 108 -9.76 -7.14 -9.43
N GLY A 109 -9.00 -8.17 -9.12
CA GLY A 109 -8.54 -9.13 -10.12
C GLY A 109 -7.46 -10.06 -9.59
N ARG A 110 -6.71 -10.67 -10.51
CA ARG A 110 -5.59 -11.54 -10.12
C ARG A 110 -4.42 -10.66 -9.67
N ALA A 111 -3.96 -10.86 -8.44
CA ALA A 111 -2.71 -10.28 -7.94
C ALA A 111 -1.54 -10.79 -8.80
N VAL A 112 -0.64 -9.90 -9.26
CA VAL A 112 0.45 -10.28 -10.17
C VAL A 112 1.85 -9.88 -9.71
N ALA A 113 1.98 -8.82 -8.91
CA ALA A 113 3.27 -8.36 -8.42
C ALA A 113 3.10 -7.38 -7.27
N ASP A 114 4.12 -7.27 -6.43
CA ASP A 114 4.35 -6.07 -5.62
C ASP A 114 5.21 -5.09 -6.41
N ILE A 115 4.90 -3.80 -6.26
CA ILE A 115 5.76 -2.71 -6.67
C ILE A 115 6.28 -2.05 -5.41
N TYR A 116 7.58 -1.80 -5.30
CA TYR A 116 8.18 -1.14 -4.16
C TYR A 116 8.90 0.16 -4.55
N TYR A 117 8.86 1.15 -3.64
CA TYR A 117 9.60 2.40 -3.77
C TYR A 117 10.90 2.43 -2.93
N PHE A 118 10.89 1.74 -1.79
CA PHE A 118 12.06 1.55 -0.93
C PHE A 118 12.47 0.08 -0.90
N GLU A 119 13.78 -0.19 -0.82
CA GLU A 119 14.27 -1.57 -0.79
C GLU A 119 13.85 -2.26 0.53
N SER A 120 13.06 -3.33 0.41
CA SER A 120 12.50 -4.10 1.53
C SER A 120 13.31 -5.36 1.85
N ARG A 121 14.64 -5.32 1.71
CA ARG A 121 15.51 -6.44 2.09
C ARG A 121 15.85 -6.39 3.59
N PHE A 122 15.02 -7.09 4.35
CA PHE A 122 15.17 -7.23 5.80
C PHE A 122 16.59 -7.66 6.21
N GLY A 123 17.20 -6.91 7.14
CA GLY A 123 18.53 -7.19 7.70
C GLY A 123 19.70 -6.81 6.79
N SER A 124 19.45 -6.14 5.67
CA SER A 124 20.51 -5.59 4.82
C SER A 124 20.93 -4.20 5.31
N LYS A 125 22.18 -3.81 5.05
CA LYS A 125 22.67 -2.45 5.34
C LYS A 125 21.94 -1.35 4.53
N ASP A 126 21.19 -1.77 3.52
CA ASP A 126 20.50 -0.92 2.56
C ASP A 126 18.98 -0.87 2.82
N GLU A 127 18.52 -1.46 3.93
CA GLU A 127 17.11 -1.53 4.31
C GLU A 127 16.50 -0.11 4.47
N GLY A 128 15.40 0.15 3.75
CA GLY A 128 14.75 1.47 3.74
C GLY A 128 15.46 2.53 2.89
N LEU A 129 16.48 2.16 2.10
CA LEU A 129 17.04 3.08 1.11
C LEU A 129 16.07 3.28 -0.05
N ASN A 130 15.89 4.53 -0.44
CA ASN A 130 15.19 4.88 -1.66
C ASN A 130 16.11 4.57 -2.85
N ARG A 131 15.85 3.45 -3.54
CA ARG A 131 16.51 3.08 -4.80
C ARG A 131 15.62 3.30 -6.01
N GLY A 132 14.47 3.95 -5.82
CA GLY A 132 13.44 4.08 -6.83
C GLY A 132 12.62 2.80 -7.02
N LEU A 133 11.89 2.78 -8.12
CA LEU A 133 10.89 1.75 -8.41
C LEU A 133 11.51 0.39 -8.68
N HIS A 134 11.02 -0.65 -8.00
CA HIS A 134 11.31 -2.04 -8.32
C HIS A 134 10.04 -2.90 -8.24
N VAL A 135 9.97 -3.94 -9.08
CA VAL A 135 8.79 -4.81 -9.21
C VAL A 135 9.19 -6.23 -8.83
N VAL A 136 8.40 -6.86 -7.97
CA VAL A 136 8.56 -8.24 -7.51
C VAL A 136 7.32 -9.03 -7.95
N PRO A 137 7.40 -9.79 -9.06
CA PRO A 137 6.30 -10.61 -9.53
C PRO A 137 5.94 -11.71 -8.52
N TYR A 138 4.65 -11.99 -8.38
CA TYR A 138 4.20 -13.19 -7.69
C TYR A 138 4.45 -14.40 -8.59
N VAL A 139 5.04 -15.45 -8.00
CA VAL A 139 5.38 -16.72 -8.67
C VAL A 139 4.21 -17.69 -8.64
#